data_AF-A0A2T4RXU3-F1
#
_entry.id   AF-A0A2T4RXU3-F1
#
_cell.length_a   1.000
_cell.length_b   1.000
_cell.length_c   1.000
_cell.angle_alpha   90.00
_cell.angle_beta   90.00
_cell.angle_gamma   90.00
#
_symmetry.space_group_name_H-M   'P 1'
#
loop_
_entity.id
_entity.type
_entity.pdbx_description
1 polymer ?
#
loop_
_entity_poly.entity_id
_entity_poly.type
_entity_poly.pdbx_seq_one_letter_code
_entity_poly.pdbx_strand_id
1 'polypeptide(L)'
;FVPIGVIIARTLGYDAMTGAAMVILGAASGFIGGMLNPFTVGVAQTVAELPMFSGWGLRSIIYIFILAAAIGSVMLYARKVKRNPKKSVVYALEQEEGQSHKAIEYERFTKRNACALSIIALTILFNDYG
;
A
#
# COMPACT_ATOMS: atom_id res chain seq x y z
N PHE A 1 0.17 7.14 -3.62
CA PHE A 1 -0.22 5.72 -3.69
C PHE A 1 -1.72 5.51 -3.85
N VAL A 2 -2.57 6.11 -3.01
CA VAL A 2 -4.03 5.94 -3.10
C VAL A 2 -4.62 6.28 -4.48
N PRO A 3 -4.28 7.42 -5.13
CA PRO A 3 -4.81 7.72 -6.47
C PRO A 3 -4.46 6.68 -7.52
N ILE A 4 -3.24 6.13 -7.48
CA ILE A 4 -2.80 5.05 -8.38
C ILE A 4 -3.62 3.78 -8.14
N GLY A 5 -3.86 3.43 -6.86
CA GLY A 5 -4.72 2.30 -6.49
C GLY A 5 -6.15 2.47 -7.00
N VAL A 6 -6.71 3.67 -6.90
CA VAL A 6 -8.03 4.02 -7.46
C VAL A 6 -8.09 3.83 -8.97
N ILE A 7 -7.08 4.30 -9.71
CA ILE A 7 -7.01 4.13 -11.16
C ILE A 7 -7.01 2.65 -11.53
N ILE A 8 -6.14 1.85 -10.90
CA ILE A 8 -6.04 0.41 -11.16
C ILE A 8 -7.36 -0.30 -10.81
N ALA A 9 -8.01 0.08 -9.71
CA ALA A 9 -9.30 -0.50 -9.35
C ALA A 9 -10.37 -0.20 -10.40
N ARG A 10 -10.44 1.05 -10.88
CA ARG A 10 -11.38 1.47 -11.92
C ARG A 10 -11.12 0.80 -13.26
N THR A 11 -9.86 0.67 -13.69
CA THR A 11 -9.53 -0.03 -14.95
C THR A 11 -9.90 -1.52 -14.91
N LEU A 12 -9.95 -2.12 -13.72
CA LEU A 12 -10.38 -3.50 -13.50
C LEU A 12 -11.90 -3.66 -13.31
N GLY A 13 -12.65 -2.56 -13.38
CA GLY A 13 -14.11 -2.54 -13.22
C GLY A 13 -14.60 -2.55 -11.77
N TYR A 14 -13.76 -2.15 -10.82
CA TYR A 14 -14.13 -1.87 -9.44
C TYR A 14 -14.33 -0.36 -9.24
N ASP A 15 -14.70 0.05 -8.02
CA ASP A 15 -14.87 1.46 -7.64
C ASP A 15 -13.60 2.05 -6.99
N ALA A 16 -13.57 3.39 -6.82
CA ALA A 16 -12.47 4.05 -6.11
C ALA A 16 -12.31 3.57 -4.67
N MET A 17 -13.39 3.23 -3.99
CA MET A 17 -13.31 2.72 -2.62
C MET A 17 -12.51 1.41 -2.55
N THR A 18 -12.66 0.53 -3.54
CA THR A 18 -11.84 -0.68 -3.64
C THR A 18 -10.36 -0.33 -3.77
N GLY A 19 -10.01 0.60 -4.66
CA GLY A 19 -8.62 1.03 -4.86
C GLY A 19 -8.01 1.73 -3.65
N ALA A 20 -8.78 2.56 -2.96
CA ALA A 20 -8.37 3.19 -1.71
C ALA A 20 -8.17 2.15 -0.59
N ALA A 21 -9.11 1.22 -0.43
CA ALA A 21 -9.04 0.15 0.54
C ALA A 21 -7.81 -0.75 0.31
N MET A 22 -7.51 -1.10 -0.95
CA MET A 22 -6.30 -1.86 -1.31
C MET A 22 -5.02 -1.20 -0.77
N VAL A 23 -4.87 0.10 -0.98
CA VAL A 23 -3.66 0.83 -0.58
C VAL A 23 -3.60 1.04 0.93
N ILE A 24 -4.71 1.46 1.55
CA ILE A 24 -4.75 1.78 2.98
C ILE A 24 -4.58 0.50 3.82
N LEU A 25 -5.38 -0.54 3.54
CA LEU A 25 -5.28 -1.80 4.26
C LEU A 25 -3.96 -2.49 3.99
N GLY A 26 -3.47 -2.45 2.74
CA GLY A 26 -2.15 -3.01 2.38
C GLY A 26 -1.02 -2.35 3.17
N ALA A 27 -1.02 -1.01 3.27
CA ALA A 27 -0.04 -0.27 4.06
C ALA A 27 -0.14 -0.58 5.56
N ALA A 28 -1.36 -0.59 6.11
CA ALA A 28 -1.60 -0.88 7.52
C ALA A 28 -1.19 -2.31 7.90
N SER A 29 -1.59 -3.32 7.11
CA SER A 29 -1.18 -4.70 7.33
C SER A 29 0.32 -4.88 7.16
N GLY A 30 0.92 -4.25 6.15
CA GLY A 30 2.37 -4.30 5.91
C GLY A 30 3.19 -3.73 7.07
N PHE A 31 2.73 -2.65 7.69
CA PHE A 31 3.38 -2.07 8.87
C PHE A 31 3.38 -3.04 10.06
N ILE A 32 2.29 -3.79 10.28
CA ILE A 32 2.21 -4.84 11.30
C ILE A 32 3.20 -5.97 11.03
N GLY A 33 3.51 -6.24 9.75
CA GLY A 33 4.57 -7.14 9.32
C GLY A 33 5.98 -6.69 9.69
N GLY A 34 6.17 -5.44 10.15
CA GLY A 34 7.45 -4.86 10.58
C GLY A 34 7.99 -5.40 11.91
N MET A 35 7.76 -6.67 12.24
CA MET A 35 8.19 -7.29 13.50
C MET A 35 9.72 -7.44 13.66
N LEU A 36 10.46 -7.26 12.57
CA LEU A 36 11.92 -7.22 12.54
C LEU A 36 12.46 -5.78 12.39
N ASN A 37 11.62 -4.77 12.58
CA ASN A 37 12.03 -3.38 12.50
C ASN A 37 12.84 -3.01 13.76
N PRO A 38 14.14 -2.69 13.64
CA PRO A 38 14.99 -2.37 14.78
C PRO A 38 14.60 -1.05 15.44
N PHE A 39 13.98 -0.12 14.71
CA PHE A 39 13.59 1.20 15.21
C PHE A 39 12.28 1.18 15.99
N THR A 40 11.40 0.21 15.75
CA THR A 40 10.13 0.09 16.47
C THR A 40 10.19 -1.06 17.47
N VAL A 41 10.22 -2.30 16.98
CA VAL A 41 10.22 -3.50 17.82
C VAL A 41 11.55 -3.63 18.55
N GLY A 42 12.66 -3.31 17.90
CA GLY A 42 13.97 -3.36 18.54
C GLY A 42 14.10 -2.42 19.73
N VAL A 43 13.79 -1.13 19.53
CA VAL A 43 13.78 -0.14 20.62
C VAL A 43 12.80 -0.51 21.74
N ALA A 44 11.61 -1.01 21.41
CA ALA A 44 10.65 -1.45 22.43
C ALA A 44 11.17 -2.65 23.24
N GLN A 45 11.87 -3.59 22.60
CA GLN A 45 12.42 -4.77 23.26
C GLN A 45 13.64 -4.45 24.11
N THR A 46 14.50 -3.51 23.70
CA THR A 46 15.62 -3.07 24.54
C THR A 46 15.14 -2.40 25.82
N VAL A 47 14.09 -1.58 25.75
CA VAL A 47 13.45 -0.96 26.93
C VAL A 47 12.77 -2.01 27.82
N ALA A 48 12.20 -3.05 27.22
CA ALA A 48 11.56 -4.15 27.95
C ALA A 48 12.53 -5.24 28.42
N GLU A 49 13.85 -5.06 28.24
CA GLU A 49 14.90 -6.02 28.57
C GLU A 49 14.68 -7.43 27.96
N LEU A 50 14.02 -7.49 26.80
CA LEU A 50 13.74 -8.73 26.08
C LEU A 50 14.83 -9.01 25.03
N PRO A 51 15.10 -10.30 24.72
CA PRO A 51 15.97 -10.65 23.60
C PRO A 51 15.44 -10.03 22.30
N MET A 52 16.35 -9.46 21.51
CA MET A 52 16.02 -8.83 20.23
C MET A 52 15.30 -9.80 19.30
N PHE A 53 14.20 -9.34 18.72
CA PHE A 53 13.29 -10.08 17.85
C PHE A 53 12.68 -11.35 18.48
N SER A 54 12.69 -11.47 19.82
CA SER A 54 11.93 -12.51 20.51
C SER A 54 10.45 -12.48 20.11
N GLY A 55 9.86 -13.65 19.89
CA GLY A 55 8.45 -13.79 19.48
C GLY A 55 8.15 -13.53 17.99
N TRP A 56 9.18 -13.43 17.13
CA TRP A 56 8.99 -13.22 15.68
C TRP A 56 8.09 -14.28 15.02
N GLY A 57 8.16 -15.54 15.44
CA GLY A 57 7.35 -16.63 14.87
C GLY A 57 5.86 -16.44 15.15
N LEU A 58 5.49 -16.14 16.40
CA LEU A 58 4.11 -15.84 16.77
C LEU A 58 3.59 -14.59 16.02
N ARG A 59 4.41 -13.53 15.97
CA ARG A 59 4.05 -12.30 15.25
C ARG A 59 3.85 -12.58 13.75
N SER A 60 4.65 -13.47 13.15
CA SER A 60 4.53 -13.87 11.75
C SER A 60 3.20 -14.56 11.48
N ILE A 61 2.78 -15.47 12.38
CA ILE A 61 1.48 -16.14 12.30
C ILE A 61 0.35 -15.11 12.39
N ILE A 62 0.38 -14.23 13.38
CA ILE A 62 -0.61 -13.15 13.55
C ILE A 62 -0.68 -12.25 12.30
N TYR A 63 0.47 -11.88 11.75
CA TYR A 63 0.56 -11.08 10.53
C TYR A 63 -0.12 -11.78 9.35
N ILE A 64 0.09 -13.09 9.15
CA ILE A 64 -0.58 -13.86 8.08
C ILE A 64 -2.10 -13.80 8.24
N PHE A 65 -2.63 -13.95 9.46
CA PHE A 65 -4.06 -13.84 9.71
C PHE A 65 -4.60 -12.44 9.42
N ILE A 66 -3.90 -11.39 9.86
CA ILE A 66 -4.29 -9.99 9.61
C ILE A 66 -4.24 -9.68 8.11
N LEU A 67 -3.20 -10.12 7.42
CA LEU A 67 -3.05 -9.94 5.98
C LEU A 67 -4.17 -10.66 5.22
N ALA A 68 -4.47 -11.92 5.58
CA ALA A 68 -5.56 -12.68 4.98
C ALA A 68 -6.92 -12.02 5.23
N ALA A 69 -7.16 -11.51 6.44
CA ALA A 69 -8.38 -10.78 6.77
C ALA A 69 -8.50 -9.47 5.99
N ALA A 70 -7.41 -8.73 5.84
CA ALA A 70 -7.36 -7.50 5.04
C ALA A 70 -7.67 -7.79 3.56
N ILE A 71 -6.99 -8.76 2.96
CA ILE A 71 -7.23 -9.20 1.57
C ILE A 71 -8.68 -9.68 1.42
N GLY A 72 -9.14 -10.54 2.34
CA GLY A 72 -10.51 -11.07 2.32
C GLY A 72 -11.56 -9.97 2.34
N SER A 73 -11.39 -8.98 3.22
CA SER A 73 -12.32 -7.84 3.36
C SER A 73 -12.39 -7.01 2.09
N VAL A 74 -11.23 -6.67 1.50
CA VAL A 74 -11.18 -5.94 0.22
C VAL A 74 -11.83 -6.76 -0.89
N MET A 75 -11.50 -8.05 -0.99
CA MET A 75 -12.04 -8.92 -2.06
C MET A 75 -13.54 -9.14 -1.93
N LEU A 76 -14.08 -9.28 -0.73
CA LEU A 76 -15.52 -9.38 -0.49
C LEU A 76 -16.25 -8.12 -0.95
N TYR A 77 -15.72 -6.95 -0.61
CA TYR A 77 -16.26 -5.67 -1.07
C TYR A 77 -16.15 -5.52 -2.59
N ALA A 78 -14.97 -5.75 -3.16
CA ALA A 78 -14.70 -5.66 -4.59
C ALA A 78 -15.64 -6.56 -5.41
N ARG A 79 -15.85 -7.80 -4.96
CA ARG A 79 -16.81 -8.74 -5.59
C ARG A 79 -18.25 -8.23 -5.54
N LYS A 80 -18.67 -7.64 -4.41
CA LYS A 80 -20.01 -7.05 -4.26
C LYS A 80 -20.23 -5.90 -5.24
N VAL A 81 -19.24 -5.00 -5.39
CA VAL A 81 -19.29 -3.87 -6.32
C VAL A 81 -19.26 -4.34 -7.76
N LYS A 82 -18.37 -5.29 -8.11
CA LYS A 82 -18.26 -5.83 -9.47
C LYS A 82 -19.55 -6.50 -9.94
N ARG A 83 -20.28 -7.17 -9.03
CA ARG A 83 -21.56 -7.82 -9.36
C ARG A 83 -22.72 -6.83 -9.51
N ASN A 84 -22.70 -5.74 -8.73
CA ASN A 84 -23.72 -4.70 -8.80
C ASN A 84 -23.10 -3.35 -8.40
N PRO A 85 -22.78 -2.48 -9.37
CA PRO A 85 -22.18 -1.18 -9.12
C PRO A 85 -23.01 -0.28 -8.17
N LYS A 86 -24.34 -0.43 -8.16
CA LYS A 86 -25.23 0.32 -7.25
C LYS A 86 -25.02 0.00 -5.77
N LYS A 87 -24.31 -1.09 -5.47
CA LYS A 87 -23.95 -1.50 -4.11
C LYS A 87 -22.62 -0.88 -3.63
N SER A 88 -21.95 -0.11 -4.48
CA SER A 88 -20.80 0.70 -4.08
C SER A 88 -21.22 1.76 -3.07
N VAL A 89 -20.41 1.94 -2.03
CA VAL A 89 -20.60 3.00 -1.04
C VAL A 89 -20.37 4.39 -1.66
N VAL A 90 -19.56 4.45 -2.72
CA VAL A 90 -19.20 5.68 -3.43
C VAL A 90 -19.92 5.80 -4.78
N TYR A 91 -21.05 5.10 -4.96
CA TYR A 91 -21.76 5.04 -6.24
C TYR A 91 -22.14 6.41 -6.82
N ALA A 92 -22.55 7.38 -5.99
CA ALA A 92 -22.87 8.73 -6.44
C ALA A 92 -21.62 9.47 -6.96
N LEU A 93 -20.50 9.35 -6.25
CA LEU A 93 -19.22 9.95 -6.63
C LEU A 93 -18.68 9.34 -7.93
N GLU A 94 -18.83 8.02 -8.12
CA GLU A 94 -18.44 7.34 -9.37
C GLU A 94 -19.27 7.83 -10.56
N GLN A 95 -20.55 8.20 -10.37
CA GLN A 95 -21.35 8.79 -11.45
C GLN A 95 -20.88 10.20 -11.84
N GLU A 96 -20.53 11.03 -10.85
CA GLU A 96 -20.01 12.38 -11.08
C GLU A 96 -18.63 12.34 -11.76
N GLU A 97 -17.73 11.46 -11.32
CA GLU A 97 -16.41 11.30 -11.93
C GLU A 97 -16.46 10.64 -13.31
N GLY A 98 -17.39 9.71 -13.57
CA GLY A 98 -17.59 9.14 -14.91
C GLY A 98 -17.95 10.20 -15.96
N GLN A 99 -18.61 11.28 -15.55
CA GLN A 99 -18.92 12.43 -16.40
C GLN A 99 -17.75 13.44 -16.51
N SER A 100 -16.84 13.44 -15.53
CA SER A 100 -15.64 14.28 -15.52
C SER A 100 -14.43 13.48 -16.04
N HIS A 101 -14.31 13.32 -17.36
CA HIS A 101 -13.11 12.76 -17.98
C HIS A 101 -11.90 13.70 -17.80
N LYS A 102 -11.30 13.72 -16.61
CA LYS A 102 -9.97 14.28 -16.39
C LYS A 102 -8.96 13.16 -16.61
N ALA A 103 -8.39 13.12 -17.81
CA ALA A 103 -7.19 12.33 -18.07
C ALA A 103 -6.09 12.82 -17.12
N ILE A 104 -5.56 11.93 -16.29
CA ILE A 104 -4.41 12.24 -15.45
C ILE A 104 -3.22 12.36 -16.40
N GLU A 105 -2.73 13.58 -16.57
CA GLU A 105 -1.56 13.87 -17.39
C GLU A 105 -0.33 13.36 -16.66
N TYR A 106 0.28 12.29 -17.18
CA TYR A 106 1.52 11.77 -16.64
C TYR A 106 2.67 12.65 -17.11
N GLU A 107 3.37 13.31 -16.19
CA GLU A 107 4.61 13.99 -16.54
C GLU A 107 5.62 12.99 -17.12
N ARG A 108 6.16 13.30 -18.30
CA ARG A 108 7.09 12.43 -19.02
C ARG A 108 8.42 12.36 -18.28
N PHE A 109 8.93 11.15 -18.09
CA PHE A 109 10.25 10.92 -17.47
C PHE A 109 11.35 11.65 -18.26
N THR A 110 11.92 12.71 -17.68
CA THR A 110 12.92 13.56 -18.35
C THR A 110 14.33 13.05 -18.11
N LYS A 111 15.28 13.44 -18.98
CA LYS A 111 16.72 13.16 -18.79
C LYS A 111 17.26 13.72 -17.47
N ARG A 112 16.62 14.78 -16.93
CA ARG A 112 16.93 15.36 -15.62
C ARG A 112 16.57 14.41 -14.48
N ASN A 113 15.42 13.74 -14.55
CA ASN A 113 15.00 12.74 -13.57
C ASN A 113 15.93 11.52 -13.59
N ALA A 114 16.37 11.09 -14.79
CA ALA A 114 17.36 10.02 -14.94
C ALA A 114 18.70 10.38 -14.28
N CYS A 115 19.22 11.59 -14.55
CA CYS A 115 20.48 12.05 -13.97
C CYS A 115 20.40 12.17 -12.45
N ALA A 116 19.30 12.70 -11.91
CA ALA A 116 19.07 12.78 -10.46
C ALA A 116 19.05 11.39 -9.80
N LEU A 117 18.37 10.40 -10.41
CA LEU A 117 18.37 9.02 -9.94
C LEU A 117 19.77 8.38 -9.97
N SER A 118 20.54 8.62 -11.04
CA SER A 118 21.93 8.15 -11.15
C SER A 118 22.82 8.73 -10.05
N ILE A 119 22.68 10.02 -9.73
CA ILE A 119 23.44 10.67 -8.66
C ILE A 119 23.10 10.05 -7.31
N ILE A 120 21.81 9.87 -6.98
CA ILE A 120 21.38 9.25 -5.73
C ILE A 120 21.97 7.84 -5.59
N ALA A 121 21.90 7.03 -6.65
CA ALA A 121 22.45 5.67 -6.63
C ALA A 121 23.97 5.67 -6.41
N LEU A 122 24.70 6.58 -7.07
CA LEU A 122 26.14 6.74 -6.87
C LEU A 122 26.50 7.20 -5.46
N THR A 123 25.70 8.10 -4.86
CA THR A 123 25.90 8.53 -3.47
C THR A 123 25.72 7.37 -2.49
N ILE A 124 24.71 6.53 -2.69
CA ILE A 124 24.48 5.36 -1.83
C ILE A 124 25.66 4.39 -1.95
N LEU A 125 26.10 4.08 -3.17
CA LEU A 125 27.26 3.21 -3.40
C LEU A 125 28.54 3.79 -2.78
N PHE A 126 28.76 5.10 -2.92
CA PHE A 126 29.91 5.74 -2.29
C PHE A 126 29.83 5.70 -0.76
N ASN A 127 28.65 5.76 -0.17
CA ASN A 127 28.48 5.70 1.29
C ASN A 127 28.66 4.28 1.86
N ASP A 128 28.27 3.24 1.13
CA ASP A 128 28.44 1.84 1.55
C ASP A 128 29.86 1.29 1.32
N TYR A 129 30.57 1.77 0.29
CA TYR A 129 31.89 1.25 -0.12
C TYR A 129 33.05 2.24 0.09
N GLY A 130 32.78 3.45 0.57
CA GLY A 130 33.76 4.53 0.79
C GLY A 130 34.10 4.77 2.25
#